data_AF-A0A8X6VBP1-F1
#
_entry.id   AF-A0A8X6VBP1-F1
#
_cell.length_a   1.000
_cell.length_b   1.000
_cell.length_c   1.000
_cell.angle_alpha   90.00
_cell.angle_beta   90.00
_cell.angle_gamma   90.00
#
_symmetry.space_group_name_H-M   'P 1'
#
loop_
_entity.id
_entity.type
_entity.pdbx_description
1 polymer ?
#
loop_
_entity_poly.entity_id
_entity_poly.type
_entity_poly.pdbx_seq_one_letter_code
_entity_poly.pdbx_strand_id
1 'polypeptide(L)'
;MVVDYSQTINKYTLLDAYPLPKIEEVILKISKNKVFSKIDLQSAYHQIPIQDSERHYTTFEACGKLYQFLRVPFGVTNGVACFQRVIDKIIEDEGLTLTYPLIDDVTVCGKDQKEHDDNLEKFMTVAKKYNLTLNEDKCPLLGKKQFPLSRDAVLTFNSLKDDVANAALATIEDNIPF
;
A
#
# COMPACT_ATOMS: atom_id res chain seq x y z
N MET A 1 17.37 -1.32 12.01
CA MET A 1 17.67 -2.65 12.60
C MET A 1 16.69 -3.64 12.00
N VAL A 2 17.18 -4.74 11.43
CA VAL A 2 16.36 -5.78 10.80
C VAL A 2 16.61 -7.07 11.57
N VAL A 3 15.54 -7.73 12.01
CA VAL A 3 15.61 -9.00 12.75
C VAL A 3 15.20 -10.11 11.80
N ASP A 4 15.99 -11.20 11.76
CA ASP A 4 15.66 -12.36 10.95
C ASP A 4 14.66 -13.27 11.68
N TYR A 5 13.40 -13.21 11.25
CA TYR A 5 12.34 -14.09 11.75
C TYR A 5 12.17 -15.38 10.94
N SER A 6 12.95 -15.57 9.85
CA SER A 6 12.82 -16.74 8.95
C SER A 6 13.11 -18.07 9.65
N GLN A 7 13.97 -18.05 10.67
CA GLN A 7 14.34 -19.23 11.44
C GLN A 7 13.54 -19.41 12.74
N THR A 8 12.70 -18.44 13.10
CA THR A 8 11.95 -18.42 14.36
C THR A 8 10.46 -18.49 14.09
N ILE A 9 9.72 -17.41 14.35
CA ILE A 9 8.26 -17.41 14.34
C ILE A 9 7.67 -17.68 12.96
N ASN A 10 8.33 -17.24 11.88
CA ASN A 10 7.76 -17.34 10.53
C ASN A 10 7.51 -18.80 10.09
N LYS A 11 8.24 -19.77 10.66
CA LYS A 11 8.05 -21.21 10.39
C LYS A 11 6.79 -21.78 11.01
N TYR A 12 6.30 -21.15 12.07
CA TYR A 12 5.19 -21.65 12.88
C TYR A 12 3.94 -20.77 12.75
N THR A 13 4.09 -19.55 12.21
CA THR A 13 2.98 -18.64 11.93
C THR A 13 2.12 -19.19 10.80
N LEU A 14 0.82 -19.34 11.06
CA LEU A 14 -0.16 -19.64 10.03
C LEU A 14 -0.25 -18.45 9.07
N LEU A 15 -0.22 -18.74 7.76
CA LEU A 15 -0.28 -17.72 6.74
C LEU A 15 -1.65 -17.02 6.77
N ASP A 16 -1.62 -15.70 6.90
CA ASP A 16 -2.80 -14.86 6.75
C ASP A 16 -3.01 -14.57 5.26
N ALA A 17 -3.88 -15.35 4.62
CA ALA A 17 -4.21 -15.24 3.20
C ALA A 17 -5.17 -14.08 2.88
N TYR A 18 -4.95 -12.92 3.49
CA TYR A 18 -5.72 -11.71 3.17
C TYR A 18 -5.47 -11.32 1.69
N PRO A 19 -6.54 -11.08 0.90
CA PRO A 19 -6.39 -10.78 -0.51
C PRO A 19 -5.73 -9.41 -0.70
N LEU A 20 -4.49 -9.41 -1.19
CA LEU A 20 -3.85 -8.17 -1.61
C LEU A 20 -4.47 -7.70 -2.93
N PRO A 21 -4.68 -6.38 -3.09
CA PRO A 21 -5.20 -5.85 -4.34
C PRO A 21 -4.24 -6.16 -5.48
N LYS A 22 -4.78 -6.68 -6.59
CA LYS A 22 -4.00 -6.90 -7.80
C LYS A 22 -3.60 -5.56 -8.40
N ILE A 23 -2.32 -5.44 -8.76
CA ILE A 23 -1.75 -4.19 -9.27
C ILE A 23 -2.52 -3.76 -10.54
N GLU A 24 -2.85 -4.70 -11.42
CA GLU A 24 -3.57 -4.43 -12.67
C GLU A 24 -4.96 -3.83 -12.39
N GLU A 25 -5.69 -4.35 -11.41
CA GLU A 25 -7.02 -3.86 -11.04
C GLU A 25 -6.95 -2.44 -10.45
N VAL A 26 -5.95 -2.17 -9.62
CA VAL A 26 -5.72 -0.84 -9.04
C VAL A 26 -5.37 0.17 -10.15
N ILE A 27 -4.46 -0.19 -11.05
CA ILE A 27 -4.09 0.63 -12.22
C ILE A 27 -5.31 0.92 -13.09
N LEU A 28 -6.15 -0.08 -13.38
CA LEU A 28 -7.37 0.11 -14.15
C LEU A 28 -8.36 1.07 -13.46
N LYS A 29 -8.45 1.08 -12.14
CA LYS A 29 -9.28 2.03 -11.39
C LYS A 29 -8.69 3.44 -11.41
N ILE A 30 -7.38 3.57 -11.25
CA ILE A 30 -6.67 4.86 -11.32
C ILE A 30 -6.81 5.46 -12.73
N SER A 31 -6.67 4.64 -13.78
CA SER A 31 -6.71 5.09 -15.19
C SER A 31 -8.03 5.75 -15.62
N LYS A 32 -9.12 5.51 -14.89
CA LYS A 32 -10.43 6.14 -15.14
C LYS A 32 -10.49 7.59 -14.65
N ASN A 33 -9.49 8.04 -13.90
CA ASN A 33 -9.40 9.38 -13.31
C ASN A 33 -8.35 10.21 -14.06
N LYS A 34 -8.47 11.55 -13.99
CA LYS A 34 -7.56 12.46 -14.72
C LYS A 34 -6.41 12.95 -13.86
N VAL A 35 -6.64 13.09 -12.55
CA VAL A 35 -5.67 13.60 -11.59
C VAL A 35 -5.52 12.58 -10.48
N PHE A 36 -4.28 12.32 -10.07
CA PHE A 36 -3.99 11.43 -8.97
C PHE A 36 -2.73 11.91 -8.23
N SER A 37 -2.63 11.49 -6.98
CA SER A 37 -1.54 11.80 -6.07
C SER A 37 -1.13 10.53 -5.35
N LYS A 38 0.17 10.25 -5.35
CA LYS A 38 0.74 9.12 -4.63
C LYS A 38 1.27 9.60 -3.28
N ILE A 39 0.91 8.89 -2.22
CA ILE A 39 1.30 9.16 -0.84
C ILE A 39 2.03 7.93 -0.30
N ASP A 40 3.29 8.10 0.10
CA ASP A 40 4.12 7.06 0.73
C ASP A 40 3.92 7.15 2.26
N LEU A 41 3.54 6.03 2.90
CA LEU A 41 3.39 5.96 4.34
C LEU A 41 4.74 5.64 4.99
N GLN A 42 5.14 6.45 5.97
CA GLN A 42 6.43 6.28 6.62
C GLN A 42 6.45 5.02 7.47
N SER A 43 7.26 4.03 7.09
CA SER A 43 7.36 2.76 7.84
C SER A 43 6.00 2.15 8.15
N ALA A 44 5.14 2.01 7.12
CA ALA A 44 3.73 1.63 7.22
C ALA A 44 3.44 0.53 8.26
N TYR A 45 4.19 -0.57 8.23
CA TYR A 45 3.97 -1.70 9.15
C TYR A 45 4.22 -1.32 10.63
N HIS A 46 5.24 -0.50 10.89
CA HIS A 46 5.57 -0.03 12.24
C HIS A 46 4.51 0.91 12.83
N GLN A 47 3.51 1.31 12.04
CA GLN A 47 2.37 2.08 12.54
C GLN A 47 1.33 1.17 13.20
N ILE A 48 1.31 -0.14 12.90
CA ILE A 48 0.29 -1.07 13.40
C ILE A 48 0.71 -1.64 14.76
N PRO A 49 -0.11 -1.49 15.82
CA PRO A 49 0.18 -2.06 17.13
C PRO A 49 0.02 -3.58 17.17
N ILE A 50 0.94 -4.23 17.86
CA ILE A 50 0.84 -5.65 18.20
C ILE A 50 0.09 -5.79 19.52
N GLN A 51 -0.83 -6.75 19.57
CA GLN A 51 -1.54 -7.10 20.80
C GLN A 51 -0.55 -7.53 21.89
N ASP A 52 -0.78 -7.10 23.12
CA ASP A 52 0.12 -7.36 24.26
C ASP A 52 0.46 -8.85 24.43
N SER A 53 -0.51 -9.73 24.18
CA SER A 53 -0.35 -11.19 24.21
C SER A 53 0.58 -11.75 23.14
N GLU A 54 0.78 -11.06 22.02
CA GLU A 54 1.55 -11.56 20.87
C GLU A 54 2.94 -10.95 20.76
N ARG A 55 3.24 -9.88 21.50
CA ARG A 55 4.53 -9.16 21.42
C ARG A 55 5.74 -10.05 21.65
N HIS A 56 5.63 -11.01 22.56
CA HIS A 56 6.72 -11.91 22.92
C HIS A 56 7.22 -12.77 21.74
N TYR A 57 6.39 -13.01 20.72
CA TYR A 57 6.81 -13.68 19.48
C TYR A 57 7.83 -12.85 18.68
N THR A 58 7.81 -11.53 18.83
CA THR A 58 8.75 -10.63 18.13
C THR A 58 10.04 -10.39 18.91
N THR A 59 10.32 -11.19 19.94
CA THR A 59 11.49 -11.00 20.80
C THR A 59 12.80 -11.13 20.01
N PHE A 60 13.75 -10.24 20.26
CA PHE A 60 15.10 -10.27 19.72
C PHE A 60 16.11 -9.90 20.80
N GLU A 61 17.35 -10.35 20.61
CA GLU A 61 18.48 -10.01 21.48
C GLU A 61 19.23 -8.79 20.91
N ALA A 62 19.56 -7.83 21.77
CA ALA A 62 20.47 -6.76 21.46
C ALA A 62 21.31 -6.39 22.69
N CYS A 63 22.63 -6.36 22.55
CA CYS A 63 23.57 -5.97 23.60
C CYS A 63 23.40 -6.74 24.92
N GLY A 64 23.16 -8.04 24.85
CA GLY A 64 22.99 -8.94 25.99
C GLY A 64 21.63 -8.84 26.69
N LYS A 65 20.64 -8.16 26.08
CA LYS A 65 19.29 -8.01 26.62
C LYS A 65 18.25 -8.41 25.60
N LEU A 66 17.11 -8.91 26.09
CA LEU A 66 15.96 -9.25 25.26
C LEU A 66 15.02 -8.04 25.16
N TYR A 67 14.59 -7.77 23.95
CA TYR A 67 13.61 -6.74 23.62
C TYR A 67 12.51 -7.36 22.76
N GLN A 68 11.34 -6.73 22.75
CA GLN A 68 10.22 -7.12 21.90
C GLN A 68 9.65 -5.89 21.22
N PHE A 69 9.05 -6.07 20.04
CA PHE A 69 8.41 -4.97 19.35
C PHE A 69 7.00 -4.72 19.91
N LEU A 70 6.61 -3.44 19.97
CA LEU A 70 5.26 -3.02 20.31
C LEU A 70 4.38 -2.82 19.07
N ARG A 71 5.01 -2.72 17.90
CA ARG A 71 4.41 -2.48 16.59
C ARG A 71 4.93 -3.53 15.61
N VAL A 72 4.19 -3.85 14.55
CA VAL A 72 4.54 -4.91 13.60
C VAL A 72 5.91 -4.64 12.98
N PRO A 73 6.96 -5.46 13.25
CA PRO A 73 8.28 -5.23 12.69
C PRO A 73 8.38 -5.73 11.25
N PHE A 74 9.38 -5.24 10.52
CA PHE A 74 9.73 -5.84 9.24
C PHE A 74 10.17 -7.30 9.39
N GLY A 75 9.89 -8.10 8.36
CA GLY A 75 10.36 -9.49 8.26
C GLY A 75 9.41 -10.55 8.83
N VAL A 76 8.29 -10.17 9.46
CA VAL A 76 7.28 -11.14 9.92
C VAL A 76 6.34 -11.56 8.78
N THR A 77 5.97 -12.84 8.72
CA THR A 77 5.19 -13.43 7.62
C THR A 77 3.93 -12.64 7.25
N ASN A 78 3.14 -12.23 8.25
CA ASN A 78 1.82 -11.63 8.01
C ASN A 78 1.80 -10.10 8.08
N GLY A 79 2.97 -9.44 8.09
CA GLY A 79 3.04 -7.98 8.26
C GLY A 79 2.30 -7.20 7.17
N VAL A 80 2.46 -7.61 5.92
CA VAL A 80 1.81 -6.99 4.74
C VAL A 80 0.29 -7.18 4.79
N ALA A 81 -0.17 -8.42 5.00
CA ALA A 81 -1.58 -8.77 5.09
C ALA A 81 -2.29 -8.01 6.22
N CYS A 82 -1.64 -7.93 7.38
CA CYS A 82 -2.13 -7.18 8.53
C CYS A 82 -2.29 -5.69 8.20
N PHE A 83 -1.26 -5.06 7.61
CA PHE A 83 -1.33 -3.66 7.23
C PHE A 83 -2.41 -3.40 6.18
N GLN A 84 -2.45 -4.20 5.11
CA GLN A 84 -3.42 -4.04 4.02
C GLN A 84 -4.86 -4.12 4.56
N ARG A 85 -5.16 -5.10 5.43
CA ARG A 85 -6.46 -5.21 6.08
C ARG A 85 -6.86 -3.96 6.85
N VAL A 86 -5.91 -3.39 7.61
CA VAL A 86 -6.19 -2.20 8.42
C VAL A 86 -6.46 -0.99 7.54
N ILE A 87 -5.63 -0.73 6.52
CA ILE A 87 -5.83 0.43 5.64
C ILE A 87 -7.09 0.30 4.78
N ASP A 88 -7.42 -0.90 4.31
CA ASP A 88 -8.67 -1.16 3.60
C ASP A 88 -9.89 -0.87 4.47
N LYS A 89 -9.85 -1.30 5.75
CA LYS A 89 -10.92 -1.03 6.72
C LYS A 89 -11.10 0.47 6.97
N ILE A 90 -10.00 1.21 7.14
CA ILE A 90 -10.05 2.67 7.33
C ILE A 90 -10.67 3.36 6.12
N ILE A 91 -10.29 2.95 4.90
CA ILE A 91 -10.83 3.52 3.65
C ILE A 91 -12.32 3.23 3.49
N GLU A 92 -12.74 2.02 3.84
CA GLU A 92 -14.15 1.62 3.85
C GLU A 92 -14.96 2.42 4.88
N ASP A 93 -14.49 2.48 6.13
CA ASP A 93 -15.20 3.14 7.26
C ASP A 93 -15.35 4.65 7.04
N GLU A 94 -14.37 5.28 6.41
CA GLU A 94 -14.37 6.72 6.12
C GLU A 94 -14.94 7.06 4.73
N GLY A 95 -15.37 6.05 3.96
CA GLY A 95 -16.01 6.26 2.65
C GLY A 95 -15.11 6.88 1.60
N LEU A 96 -13.82 6.55 1.58
CA LEU A 96 -12.81 7.12 0.68
C LEU A 96 -12.82 6.44 -0.69
N THR A 97 -13.87 6.70 -1.49
CA THR A 97 -14.18 5.96 -2.73
C THR A 97 -13.17 6.11 -3.88
N LEU A 98 -12.34 7.15 -3.89
CA LEU A 98 -11.30 7.39 -4.89
C LEU A 98 -9.89 7.31 -4.29
N THR A 99 -9.74 6.53 -3.21
CA THR A 99 -8.46 6.26 -2.57
C THR A 99 -8.16 4.78 -2.66
N TYR A 100 -6.98 4.45 -3.18
CA TYR A 100 -6.55 3.09 -3.47
C TYR A 100 -5.25 2.80 -2.72
N PRO A 101 -5.30 2.02 -1.63
CA PRO A 101 -4.11 1.59 -0.92
C PRO A 101 -3.47 0.40 -1.66
N LEU A 102 -2.15 0.37 -1.70
CA LEU A 102 -1.38 -0.76 -2.20
C LEU A 102 -0.13 -0.88 -1.32
N ILE A 103 -0.16 -1.82 -0.37
CA ILE A 103 0.94 -2.06 0.56
C ILE A 103 1.31 -0.79 1.33
N ASP A 104 2.45 -0.15 1.05
CA ASP A 104 2.97 1.03 1.73
C ASP A 104 2.58 2.35 1.05
N ASP A 105 1.99 2.27 -0.15
CA ASP A 105 1.58 3.40 -0.95
C ASP A 105 0.05 3.60 -0.92
N VAL A 106 -0.39 4.85 -0.88
CA VAL A 106 -1.80 5.21 -1.03
C VAL A 106 -1.94 6.16 -2.22
N THR A 107 -2.77 5.80 -3.19
CA THR A 107 -3.07 6.65 -4.34
C THR A 107 -4.44 7.29 -4.19
N VAL A 108 -4.49 8.62 -4.17
CA VAL A 108 -5.74 9.40 -4.16
C VAL A 108 -6.01 9.92 -5.56
N CYS A 109 -7.25 9.82 -6.03
CA CYS A 109 -7.64 10.17 -7.40
C CYS A 109 -8.80 11.19 -7.45
N GLY A 110 -8.95 11.85 -8.60
CA GLY A 110 -10.11 12.68 -8.95
C GLY A 110 -10.30 12.80 -10.47
N LYS A 111 -11.53 13.03 -10.91
CA LYS A 111 -11.87 13.24 -12.34
C LYS A 111 -11.43 14.61 -12.82
N ASP A 112 -11.32 15.58 -11.92
CA ASP A 112 -10.74 16.89 -12.13
C ASP A 112 -9.89 17.30 -10.91
N GLN A 113 -9.24 18.45 -10.99
CA GLN A 113 -8.35 18.93 -9.93
C GLN A 113 -9.11 19.21 -8.63
N LYS A 114 -10.36 19.69 -8.72
CA LYS A 114 -11.13 20.07 -7.54
C LYS A 114 -11.56 18.83 -6.76
N GLU A 115 -12.12 17.83 -7.44
CA GLU A 115 -12.52 16.57 -6.82
C GLU A 115 -11.30 15.84 -6.22
N HIS A 116 -10.16 15.90 -6.91
CA HIS A 116 -8.91 15.36 -6.39
C HIS A 116 -8.48 16.05 -5.09
N ASP A 117 -8.49 17.39 -5.05
CA ASP A 117 -8.06 18.16 -3.88
C ASP A 117 -8.99 17.92 -2.69
N ASP A 118 -10.30 17.85 -2.91
CA ASP A 118 -11.30 17.50 -1.90
C ASP A 118 -11.07 16.09 -1.34
N ASN A 119 -10.74 15.11 -2.20
CA ASN A 119 -10.44 13.74 -1.77
C ASN A 119 -9.12 13.64 -1.01
N LEU A 120 -8.11 14.40 -1.45
CA LEU A 120 -6.82 14.47 -0.77
C LEU A 120 -6.98 15.06 0.63
N GLU A 121 -7.72 16.15 0.78
CA GLU A 121 -7.99 16.76 2.08
C GLU A 121 -8.72 15.80 3.03
N LYS A 122 -9.71 15.05 2.52
CA LYS A 122 -10.40 13.99 3.28
C LYS A 122 -9.41 12.92 3.75
N PHE A 123 -8.59 12.39 2.84
CA PHE A 123 -7.58 11.40 3.21
C PHE A 123 -6.60 11.94 4.25
N MET A 124 -6.13 13.18 4.12
CA MET A 124 -5.23 13.81 5.09
C MET A 124 -5.89 13.97 6.48
N THR A 125 -7.19 14.25 6.51
CA THR A 125 -7.97 14.33 7.75
C THR A 125 -8.08 12.96 8.41
N VAL A 126 -8.37 11.93 7.63
CA VAL A 126 -8.42 10.53 8.08
C VAL A 126 -7.05 10.05 8.57
N ALA A 127 -5.98 10.34 7.83
CA ALA A 127 -4.62 10.00 8.22
C ALA A 127 -4.28 10.58 9.60
N LYS A 128 -4.64 11.84 9.86
CA LYS A 128 -4.49 12.45 11.20
C LYS A 128 -5.36 11.76 12.25
N LYS A 129 -6.62 11.45 11.94
CA LYS A 129 -7.56 10.77 12.86
C LYS A 129 -7.03 9.41 13.33
N TYR A 130 -6.44 8.63 12.42
CA TYR A 130 -5.90 7.29 12.71
C TYR A 130 -4.40 7.30 13.07
N ASN A 131 -3.78 8.47 13.19
CA ASN A 131 -2.34 8.65 13.44
C ASN A 131 -1.45 7.94 12.41
N LEU A 132 -1.85 7.97 11.13
CA LEU A 132 -1.02 7.52 10.03
C LEU A 132 0.07 8.56 9.74
N THR A 133 1.33 8.11 9.72
CA THR A 133 2.47 8.97 9.44
C THR A 133 2.83 8.89 7.96
N LEU A 134 2.96 10.05 7.32
CA LEU A 134 3.34 10.16 5.91
C LEU A 134 4.84 10.40 5.79
N ASN A 135 5.42 9.94 4.69
CA ASN A 135 6.81 10.23 4.37
C ASN A 135 6.93 11.56 3.64
N GLU A 136 7.20 12.63 4.40
CA GLU A 136 7.25 14.00 3.86
C GLU A 136 8.31 14.18 2.76
N ASP A 137 9.45 13.48 2.86
CA ASP A 137 10.54 13.55 1.87
C ASP A 137 10.12 12.98 0.51
N LYS A 138 9.25 11.97 0.52
CA LYS A 138 8.73 11.31 -0.69
C LYS A 138 7.36 11.82 -1.12
N CYS A 139 6.71 12.63 -0.29
CA CYS A 139 5.41 13.24 -0.56
C CYS A 139 5.55 14.77 -0.76
N PRO A 140 6.10 15.25 -1.89
CA PRO A 140 6.20 16.68 -2.19
C PRO A 140 4.83 17.38 -2.39
N LEU A 141 3.72 16.66 -2.23
CA LEU A 141 2.35 17.17 -2.28
C LEU A 141 2.03 18.17 -1.15
N LEU A 142 2.80 18.18 -0.05
CA LEU A 142 2.72 19.21 0.97
C LEU A 142 3.25 20.58 0.49
N GLY A 143 3.93 20.62 -0.66
CA GLY A 143 4.44 21.83 -1.29
C GLY A 143 4.09 21.92 -2.77
N LYS A 144 2.81 22.17 -3.10
CA LYS A 144 2.31 22.60 -4.43
C LYS A 144 3.14 22.10 -5.62
N LYS A 145 3.19 20.79 -5.83
CA LYS A 145 3.49 20.23 -7.14
C LYS A 145 2.52 19.09 -7.37
N GLN A 146 1.57 19.30 -8.30
CA GLN A 146 1.06 18.19 -9.09
C GLN A 146 2.28 17.33 -9.43
N PHE A 147 2.27 16.05 -9.09
CA PHE A 147 3.15 15.13 -9.78
C PHE A 147 2.59 15.03 -11.20
N PRO A 148 3.19 15.63 -12.24
CA PRO A 148 3.15 14.93 -13.51
C PRO A 148 3.80 13.58 -13.21
N LEU A 149 3.18 12.48 -13.64
CA LEU A 149 3.88 11.20 -13.69
C LEU A 149 5.32 11.50 -14.14
N SER A 150 6.32 11.00 -13.41
CA SER A 150 7.67 10.99 -13.97
C SER A 150 7.55 10.39 -15.38
N ARG A 151 8.32 10.90 -16.34
CA ARG A 151 8.26 10.41 -17.72
C ARG A 151 8.38 8.88 -17.75
N ASP A 152 9.13 8.32 -16.81
CA ASP A 152 9.27 6.89 -16.54
C ASP A 152 7.97 6.25 -16.06
N ALA A 153 7.21 6.84 -15.12
CA ALA A 153 5.92 6.30 -14.70
C ALA A 153 4.86 6.35 -15.82
N VAL A 154 4.87 7.37 -16.70
CA VAL A 154 4.01 7.39 -17.91
C VAL A 154 4.42 6.27 -18.86
N LEU A 155 5.72 6.07 -19.06
CA LEU A 155 6.25 5.03 -19.93
C LEU A 155 6.00 3.64 -19.36
N THR A 156 6.14 3.44 -18.06
CA THR A 156 5.80 2.18 -17.37
C THR A 156 4.30 1.95 -17.41
N PHE A 157 3.46 2.97 -17.22
CA PHE A 157 2.01 2.85 -17.33
C PHE A 157 1.55 2.56 -18.77
N ASN A 158 2.16 3.21 -19.77
CA ASN A 158 1.87 2.95 -21.18
C ASN A 158 2.40 1.58 -21.62
N SER A 159 3.61 1.20 -21.20
CA SER A 159 4.16 -0.14 -21.43
C SER A 159 3.27 -1.20 -20.78
N LEU A 160 2.83 -1.02 -19.53
CA LEU A 160 1.88 -1.92 -18.87
C LEU A 160 0.54 -1.98 -19.60
N LYS A 161 0.05 -0.85 -20.11
CA LYS A 161 -1.19 -0.79 -20.90
C LYS A 161 -1.05 -1.55 -22.22
N ASP A 162 0.09 -1.43 -22.88
CA ASP A 162 0.40 -2.12 -24.14
C ASP A 162 0.65 -3.62 -23.88
N ASP A 163 1.34 -3.98 -22.80
CA ASP A 163 1.60 -5.36 -22.40
C ASP A 163 0.31 -6.09 -21.99
N VAL A 164 -0.60 -5.43 -21.27
CA VAL A 164 -1.92 -5.97 -20.94
C VAL A 164 -2.82 -6.07 -22.18
N ALA A 165 -2.76 -5.10 -23.10
CA ALA A 165 -3.50 -5.16 -24.36
C ALA A 165 -2.98 -6.30 -25.26
N ASN A 166 -1.66 -6.48 -25.34
CA ASN A 166 -1.02 -7.55 -26.11
C ASN A 166 -1.27 -8.94 -25.48
N ALA A 167 -1.25 -9.06 -24.16
CA ALA A 167 -1.61 -10.29 -23.47
C ALA A 167 -3.08 -10.66 -23.70
N ALA A 168 -3.99 -9.69 -23.67
CA ALA A 168 -5.41 -9.92 -23.99
C ALA A 168 -5.63 -10.34 -25.45
N LEU A 169 -4.88 -9.77 -26.40
CA LEU A 169 -4.93 -10.15 -27.82
C LEU A 169 -4.36 -11.56 -28.06
N ALA A 170 -3.23 -11.91 -27.43
CA ALA A 170 -2.66 -13.26 -27.52
C ALA A 170 -3.62 -14.32 -26.97
N THR A 171 -4.36 -14.01 -25.90
CA THR A 171 -5.36 -14.93 -25.33
C THR A 171 -6.61 -15.09 -26.21
N ILE A 172 -6.89 -14.15 -27.12
CA ILE A 172 -7.97 -14.22 -28.11
C ILE A 172 -7.53 -15.03 -29.33
N GLU A 173 -6.27 -14.91 -29.77
CA GLU A 173 -5.74 -15.72 -30.88
C GLU A 173 -5.58 -17.20 -30.49
N ASP A 174 -5.22 -17.51 -29.25
CA ASP A 174 -5.12 -18.89 -28.74
C ASP A 174 -6.49 -19.56 -28.46
N ASN A 175 -7.60 -18.82 -28.57
CA ASN A 175 -8.98 -19.31 -28.33
C ASN A 175 -9.88 -19.22 -29.58
N ILE A 176 -9.32 -19.24 -30.79
CA ILE A 176 -10.09 -19.52 -32.01
C ILE A 176 -10.08 -21.04 -32.25
N PRO A 177 -11.14 -21.78 -31.88
CA PRO A 177 -11.27 -23.17 -32.30
C PRO A 177 -11.51 -23.18 -33.83
N PHE A 178 -10.61 -23.82 -34.57
CA PHE A 178 -11.00 -24.49 -35.81
C PHE A 178 -11.84 -25.72 -35.48
#